data_AF-W6N7M2-F1
#
_entry.id   AF-W6N7M2-F1
#
_cell.length_a   1.000
_cell.length_b   1.000
_cell.length_c   1.000
_cell.angle_alpha   90.00
_cell.angle_beta   90.00
_cell.angle_gamma   90.00
#
_symmetry.space_group_name_H-M   'P 1'
#
loop_
_entity.id
_entity.type
_entity.pdbx_description
1 polymer ?
#
loop_
_entity_poly.entity_id
_entity_poly.type
_entity_poly.pdbx_seq_one_letter_code
_entity_poly.pdbx_strand_id
1 'polypeptide(L)' 'MGRAYTDEEKENIRIKIKQYGKEMFEKEGFKNFRIQKLTKKVGISLGGFYTFFQIKRHFIEKLLMMKRIGSV' A
#
# COMPACT_ATOMS: atom_id res chain seq x y z
N MET A 1 6.36 -18.28 -15.19
CA MET A 1 4.96 -17.95 -14.88
C MET A 1 4.85 -17.78 -13.38
N GLY A 2 4.36 -16.65 -12.88
CA GLY A 2 4.26 -16.40 -11.44
C GLY A 2 3.14 -17.24 -10.82
N ARG A 3 3.43 -17.96 -9.73
CA ARG A 3 2.42 -18.64 -8.92
C ARG A 3 1.43 -17.61 -8.37
N ALA A 4 0.15 -17.96 -8.33
CA ALA A 4 -0.86 -17.15 -7.63
C ALA A 4 -0.58 -17.15 -6.13
N TYR A 5 -0.64 -15.98 -5.49
CA TYR A 5 -0.53 -15.87 -4.05
C TYR A 5 -1.63 -16.68 -3.35
N THR A 6 -1.26 -17.38 -2.29
CA THR A 6 -2.20 -17.93 -1.30
C THR A 6 -2.93 -16.78 -0.58
N ASP A 7 -4.02 -17.08 0.12
CA ASP A 7 -4.77 -16.05 0.82
C ASP A 7 -3.98 -15.44 1.99
N GLU A 8 -3.14 -16.24 2.65
CA GLU A 8 -2.20 -15.75 3.67
C GLU A 8 -1.16 -14.79 3.07
N GLU A 9 -0.58 -15.13 1.92
CA GLU A 9 0.35 -14.24 1.22
C GLU A 9 -0.33 -12.94 0.78
N LYS A 10 -1.57 -13.02 0.27
CA LYS A 10 -2.35 -11.83 -0.11
C LYS A 10 -2.58 -10.91 1.09
N GLU A 11 -2.90 -11.48 2.26
CA GLU A 11 -3.12 -10.68 3.47
C GLU A 11 -1.82 -10.05 3.96
N ASN A 12 -0.73 -10.83 4.01
CA ASN A 12 0.61 -10.33 4.33
C ASN A 12 1.04 -9.18 3.41
N ILE A 13 0.79 -9.31 2.10
CA ILE A 13 1.05 -8.25 1.12
C ILE A 13 0.17 -7.02 1.39
N ARG A 14 -1.13 -7.20 1.65
CA ARG A 14 -2.04 -6.09 2.00
C ARG A 14 -1.57 -5.32 3.23
N ILE A 15 -1.14 -6.04 4.27
CA ILE A 15 -0.61 -5.45 5.50
C ILE A 15 0.65 -4.63 5.18
N LYS A 16 1.62 -5.20 4.46
CA LYS A 16 2.84 -4.51 4.04
C LYS A 16 2.56 -3.27 3.21
N ILE A 17 1.64 -3.34 2.24
CA ILE A 17 1.24 -2.18 1.41
C ILE A 17 0.71 -1.05 2.31
N LYS A 18 -0.16 -1.34 3.28
CA LYS A 18 -0.70 -0.33 4.20
C LYS A 18 0.37 0.25 5.12
N GLN A 19 1.20 -0.59 5.73
CA GLN A 19 2.25 -0.16 6.66
C GLN A 19 3.29 0.73 5.98
N TYR A 20 3.88 0.25 4.88
CA TYR A 20 4.87 1.03 4.14
C TYR A 20 4.25 2.24 3.44
N GLY A 21 2.99 2.14 3.00
CA GLY A 21 2.25 3.26 2.45
C GLY A 21 2.02 4.36 3.47
N LYS A 22 1.61 4.01 4.71
CA LYS A 22 1.45 4.97 5.80
C LYS A 22 2.77 5.67 6.11
N GLU A 23 3.84 4.90 6.35
CA GLU A 23 5.17 5.44 6.67
C GLU A 23 5.67 6.38 5.57
N MET A 24 5.54 5.98 4.30
CA MET A 24 5.98 6.79 3.17
C MET A 24 5.10 8.05 3.02
N PHE A 25 3.79 7.94 3.24
CA PHE A 25 2.89 9.09 3.17
C PHE A 25 3.16 10.10 4.29
N GLU A 26 3.43 9.63 5.52
CA GLU A 26 3.79 10.49 6.65
C GLU A 26 5.13 11.20 6.45
N LYS A 27 6.11 10.53 5.82
CA LYS A 27 7.43 11.10 5.54
C LYS A 27 7.46 12.03 4.33
N GLU A 28 6.83 11.64 3.22
CA GLU A 28 6.98 12.33 1.93
C GLU A 28 5.79 13.24 1.59
N GLY A 29 4.63 13.05 2.23
CA GLY A 29 3.38 13.74 1.91
C GLY A 29 2.79 13.32 0.56
N PHE A 30 1.58 13.82 0.27
CA PHE A 30 0.81 13.43 -0.92
C PHE A 30 1.52 13.71 -2.25
N LYS A 31 2.20 14.87 -2.37
CA LYS A 31 2.85 15.33 -3.61
C LYS A 31 3.95 14.38 -4.08
N ASN A 32 4.72 13.82 -3.15
CA ASN A 32 5.87 12.97 -3.44
C ASN A 32 5.53 11.47 -3.38
N PHE A 33 4.33 11.11 -2.93
CA PHE A 33 3.88 9.74 -2.83
C PHE A 33 3.72 9.06 -4.21
N ARG A 34 4.52 8.03 -4.47
CA ARG A 34 4.52 7.25 -5.72
C ARG A 34 4.27 5.77 -5.44
N ILE A 35 3.26 5.19 -6.09
CA ILE A 35 2.94 3.75 -5.99
C ILE A 35 4.14 2.91 -6.42
N GLN A 36 4.89 3.32 -7.44
CA GLN A 36 6.08 2.61 -7.90
C GLN A 36 7.17 2.47 -6.82
N LYS A 37 7.35 3.50 -5.96
CA LYS A 37 8.29 3.42 -4.83
C LYS A 37 7.77 2.46 -3.77
N LEU A 38 6.47 2.54 -3.47
CA LEU A 38 5.81 1.64 -2.51
C LEU A 38 5.91 0.18 -2.95
N THR A 39 5.60 -0.14 -4.19
CA THR A 39 5.63 -1.52 -4.70
C THR A 39 7.04 -2.11 -4.69
N LYS A 40 8.06 -1.29 -4.99
CA LYS A 40 9.47 -1.67 -4.81
C LYS A 40 9.80 -2.00 -3.36
N LYS A 41 9.33 -1.19 -2.39
CA LYS A 41 9.56 -1.43 -0.95
C LYS A 41 8.84 -2.69 -0.44
N VAL A 42 7.64 -2.96 -0.96
CA VAL A 42 6.84 -4.15 -0.60
C VAL A 42 7.36 -5.43 -1.27
N GLY A 43 8.05 -5.31 -2.41
CA GLY A 43 8.54 -6.45 -3.20
C GLY A 43 7.50 -7.02 -4.17
N ILE A 44 6.60 -6.17 -4.68
CA ILE A 44 5.58 -6.58 -5.66
C ILE A 44 5.67 -5.75 -6.94
N SER A 45 5.08 -6.25 -8.03
CA SER A 45 4.95 -5.50 -9.27
C SER A 45 3.91 -4.37 -9.15
N LEU A 46 4.00 -3.38 -10.04
CA LEU A 46 3.00 -2.31 -10.12
C LEU A 46 1.60 -2.86 -10.45
N GLY A 47 1.51 -3.79 -11.39
CA GLY A 47 0.25 -4.49 -11.70
C GLY A 47 -0.30 -5.27 -10.50
N GLY A 48 0.59 -5.91 -9.73
CA GLY A 48 0.23 -6.61 -8.50
C GLY A 48 -0.40 -5.69 -7.45
N PHE A 49 0.04 -4.44 -7.33
CA PHE A 49 -0.62 -3.48 -6.44
C PHE A 49 -2.10 -3.27 -6.80
N TYR A 50 -2.41 -3.15 -8.09
CA TYR A 50 -3.76 -2.89 -8.56
C TYR A 50 -4.72 -4.08 -8.38
N THR A 51 -4.21 -5.29 -8.10
CA THR A 51 -5.05 -6.42 -7.66
C THR A 51 -5.51 -6.29 -6.22
N PHE A 52 -4.83 -5.47 -5.40
CA PHE A 52 -5.21 -5.19 -4.00
C PHE A 52 -5.93 -3.86 -3.83
N PHE A 53 -5.54 -2.83 -4.61
CA PHE A 53 -6.07 -1.47 -4.54
C PHE A 53 -6.22 -0.90 -5.95
N GLN A 54 -7.45 -0.89 -6.47
CA GLN A 54 -7.72 -0.50 -7.86
C GLN A 54 -7.36 0.95 -8.19
N ILE A 55 -7.51 1.88 -7.23
CA ILE A 55 -7.33 3.32 -7.48
C ILE A 55 -6.42 3.92 -6.40
N LYS A 56 -5.39 4.69 -6.83
CA LYS A 56 -4.45 5.38 -5.93
C LYS A 56 -5.19 6.24 -4.90
N ARG A 57 -6.22 6.98 -5.32
CA ARG A 57 -7.01 7.86 -4.43
C ARG A 57 -7.62 7.09 -3.27
N HIS A 58 -8.31 5.98 -3.53
CA HIS A 58 -8.91 5.16 -2.47
C HIS A 58 -7.87 4.61 -1.50
N PHE A 59 -6.68 4.25 -2.01
CA PHE A 59 -5.59 3.84 -1.15
C PHE A 59 -5.14 4.98 -0.22
N ILE A 60 -4.95 6.19 -0.75
CA ILE A 60 -4.60 7.38 0.05
C ILE A 60 -5.70 7.71 1.07
N GLU A 61 -6.97 7.67 0.68
CA GLU A 61 -8.11 7.87 1.59
C GLU A 61 -8.09 6.86 2.74
N LYS A 62 -7.76 5.60 2.45
CA LYS A 62 -7.60 4.56 3.47
C LYS A 62 -6.42 4.84 4.41
N LEU A 63 -5.30 5.34 3.91
CA LEU A 63 -4.16 5.76 4.76
C LEU A 63 -4.54 6.91 5.69
N LEU A 64 -5.29 7.90 5.18
CA LEU A 64 -5.78 9.05 5.96
C LEU A 64 -6.77 8.61 7.06
N MET A 65 -7.66 7.66 6.76
CA MET A 65 -8.57 7.07 7.75
C MET A 65 -7.81 6.31 8.85
N MET A 66 -6.76 5.55 8.50
CA MET A 66 -5.91 4.88 9.50
C MET A 66 -5.19 5.85 10.43
N LYS A 67 -4.82 7.04 9.94
CA LYS A 67 -4.16 8.07 10.77
C LYS A 67 -5.10 8.64 11.83
N ARG A 68 -6.39 8.83 11.51
CA ARG A 68 -7.39 9.41 12.43
C ARG A 68 -7.68 8.56 13.66
N ILE A 69 -7.37 7.27 13.63
CA ILE A 69 -7.64 6.33 14.74
C ILE A 69 -6.44 6.24 15.70
N GLY A 70 -5.26 6.76 15.32
CA GLY A 70 -4.03 6.70 16.11
C GLY A 70 -3.63 8.01 16.81
N SER A 71 -4.58 8.91 17.05
CA SER A 71 -4.37 10.14 17.83
C SER A 71 -5.38 10.21 18.96
N VAL A 72 -5.26 9.27 19.90
CA VAL A 72 -5.82 9.30 21.26
C VAL A 72 -4.85 8.55 22.17
#